data_AF-M2S8J7-F1
#
_entry.id   AF-M2S8J7-F1
#
_cell.length_a   1.000
_cell.length_b   1.000
_cell.length_c   1.000
_cell.angle_alpha   90.00
_cell.angle_beta   90.00
_cell.angle_gamma   90.00
#
_symmetry.space_group_name_H-M   'P 1'
#
loop_
_entity.id
_entity.type
_entity.pdbx_description
1 polymer ?
#
loop_
_entity_poly.entity_id
_entity_poly.type
_entity_poly.pdbx_seq_one_letter_code
_entity_poly.pdbx_strand_id
1 'polypeptide(L)'
;MKISTYLGIALAGSTSAKFMENDHLAAEGMTKLAIHLTKNGIPSPGTCTLDKVSVRREWATLSRKERIAFTDAVNCLHKLPARTPASVAPGAKSRYDDLVVTHIQQSLTIHGTGNFLTWHRYFTWVFEQMIRKECGYKGTFPYYNWAHYASDPKSGPFFDGSASSMSGDGSYVPGRNSSCFPWDGIAGPCYMHLAPGSGGGCVTSGPFKDFKINMGPLQTMLQLPGGGLPKNPQANGLGYNPRCLRRDISLQAANATTDSEVVRLINNYTDIATFQREYQGAFAEGRMGVHTGGHYTIGGDAGSDFYNSPADPAFYPHHGMIDRVWWTWQNLDLKNRERALAGSAGGIGDTTAKNATLGDALSVGEYVGYPNITIRDAMSTVGGPFCYIYA
;
A
#
# COMPACT_ATOMS: atom_id res chain seq x y z
N MET A 1 31.64 -9.05 2.36
CA MET A 1 31.43 -9.70 3.66
C MET A 1 30.10 -9.36 4.36
N LYS A 2 29.43 -8.21 4.10
CA LYS A 2 28.11 -7.89 4.71
C LYS A 2 26.88 -8.15 3.82
N ILE A 3 27.01 -8.21 2.49
CA ILE A 3 25.90 -8.60 1.58
C ILE A 3 25.45 -10.04 1.87
N SER A 4 26.40 -10.93 2.14
CA SER A 4 26.19 -12.29 2.63
C SER A 4 25.46 -12.34 3.99
N THR A 5 25.60 -11.32 4.83
CA THR A 5 24.86 -11.22 6.11
C THR A 5 23.39 -10.84 5.88
N TYR A 6 23.10 -9.99 4.89
CA TYR A 6 21.72 -9.64 4.52
C TYR A 6 20.97 -10.81 3.85
N LEU A 7 21.65 -11.63 3.03
CA LEU A 7 21.11 -12.90 2.54
C LEU A 7 20.79 -13.88 3.68
N GLY A 8 21.57 -13.88 4.77
CA GLY A 8 21.32 -14.73 5.94
C GLY A 8 20.14 -14.28 6.82
N ILE A 9 19.83 -12.98 6.84
CA ILE A 9 18.71 -12.43 7.63
C ILE A 9 17.35 -12.78 7.01
N ALA A 10 17.28 -12.97 5.68
CA ALA A 10 16.08 -13.47 5.00
C ALA A 10 15.68 -14.89 5.46
N LEU A 11 16.61 -15.67 6.02
CA LEU A 11 16.40 -17.06 6.41
C LEU A 11 16.23 -17.28 7.93
N ALA A 12 16.41 -16.24 8.76
CA ALA A 12 16.43 -16.36 10.22
C ALA A 12 15.19 -15.73 10.92
N GLY A 13 14.04 -15.70 10.23
CA GLY A 13 12.74 -15.38 10.82
C GLY A 13 12.04 -16.63 11.36
N SER A 14 11.16 -16.46 12.34
CA SER A 14 10.40 -17.54 13.01
C SER A 14 9.89 -18.63 12.06
N THR A 15 9.76 -19.86 12.57
CA THR A 15 9.35 -21.12 11.89
C THR A 15 7.97 -21.12 11.20
N SER A 16 7.38 -19.95 10.92
CA SER A 16 6.06 -19.78 10.29
C SER A 16 6.07 -19.02 8.96
N ALA A 17 7.18 -18.39 8.55
CA ALA A 17 7.25 -17.68 7.27
C ALA A 17 7.35 -18.69 6.12
N LYS A 18 6.38 -18.66 5.20
CA LYS A 18 6.42 -19.49 3.98
C LYS A 18 7.42 -18.85 3.02
N PHE A 19 8.38 -19.60 2.51
CA PHE A 19 9.23 -19.11 1.42
C PHE A 19 8.61 -19.56 0.10
N MET A 20 8.22 -18.60 -0.75
CA MET A 20 7.49 -18.84 -2.00
C MET A 20 8.29 -18.38 -3.23
N GLU A 21 7.80 -18.63 -4.44
CA GLU A 21 8.54 -18.29 -5.66
C GLU A 21 8.71 -16.76 -5.82
N ASN A 22 7.73 -15.96 -5.39
CA ASN A 22 7.93 -14.50 -5.34
C ASN A 22 9.09 -14.07 -4.42
N ASP A 23 9.37 -14.83 -3.36
CA ASP A 23 10.50 -14.58 -2.45
C ASP A 23 11.83 -14.99 -3.10
N HIS A 24 11.83 -16.08 -3.87
CA HIS A 24 12.97 -16.48 -4.69
C HIS A 24 13.34 -15.41 -5.73
N LEU A 25 12.36 -14.88 -6.47
CA LEU A 25 12.57 -13.80 -7.43
C LEU A 25 13.10 -12.52 -6.77
N ALA A 26 12.61 -12.19 -5.57
CA ALA A 26 13.11 -11.05 -4.79
C ALA A 26 14.59 -11.24 -4.39
N ALA A 27 14.98 -12.45 -3.98
CA ALA A 27 16.38 -12.78 -3.66
C ALA A 27 17.30 -12.72 -4.90
N GLU A 28 16.82 -13.17 -6.07
CA GLU A 28 17.53 -13.00 -7.34
C GLU A 28 17.72 -11.52 -7.68
N GLY A 29 16.64 -10.73 -7.57
CA GLY A 29 16.68 -9.28 -7.72
C GLY A 29 17.70 -8.62 -6.78
N MET A 30 17.73 -9.01 -5.51
CA MET A 30 18.72 -8.50 -4.54
C MET A 30 20.16 -8.78 -4.98
N THR A 31 20.42 -9.97 -5.50
CA THR A 31 21.74 -10.37 -6.00
C THR A 31 22.15 -9.52 -7.20
N LYS A 32 21.23 -9.31 -8.16
CA LYS A 32 21.45 -8.46 -9.33
C LYS A 32 21.67 -6.99 -8.94
N LEU A 33 20.93 -6.48 -7.95
CA LEU A 33 21.13 -5.15 -7.38
C LEU A 33 22.52 -5.02 -6.76
N ALA A 34 22.94 -5.98 -5.94
CA ALA A 34 24.27 -5.96 -5.33
C ALA A 34 25.39 -5.92 -6.37
N ILE A 35 25.28 -6.70 -7.44
CA ILE A 35 26.23 -6.67 -8.57
C ILE A 35 26.20 -5.31 -9.27
N HIS A 36 25.01 -4.76 -9.52
CA HIS A 36 24.85 -3.45 -10.16
C HIS A 36 25.49 -2.33 -9.33
N LEU A 37 25.22 -2.26 -8.03
CA LEU A 37 25.79 -1.25 -7.13
C LEU A 37 27.30 -1.38 -6.98
N THR A 38 27.84 -2.61 -7.05
CA THR A 38 29.29 -2.84 -7.05
C THR A 38 29.95 -2.29 -8.32
N LYS A 39 29.27 -2.37 -9.47
CA LYS A 39 29.78 -1.89 -10.76
C LYS A 39 29.60 -0.39 -10.96
N ASN A 40 28.46 0.16 -10.55
CA ASN A 40 28.06 1.53 -10.88
C ASN A 40 28.07 2.49 -9.69
N GLY A 41 28.30 2.00 -8.47
CA GLY A 41 28.16 2.76 -7.24
C GLY A 41 26.70 2.90 -6.79
N ILE A 42 26.51 3.44 -5.58
CA ILE A 42 25.18 3.80 -5.08
C ILE A 42 24.76 5.13 -5.73
N PRO A 43 23.55 5.26 -6.32
CA PRO A 43 23.12 6.46 -7.04
C PRO A 43 23.17 7.75 -6.22
N SER A 44 22.95 7.67 -4.91
CA SER A 44 22.94 8.82 -4.00
C SER A 44 23.80 8.56 -2.76
N PRO A 45 25.14 8.57 -2.88
CA PRO A 45 26.04 8.14 -1.80
C PRO A 45 26.02 9.07 -0.59
N GLY A 46 25.54 10.32 -0.76
CA GLY A 46 25.34 11.26 0.35
C GLY A 46 24.16 10.89 1.27
N THR A 47 23.11 10.27 0.71
CA THR A 47 21.91 9.86 1.45
C THR A 47 21.91 8.35 1.77
N CYS A 48 22.59 7.54 0.97
CA CYS A 48 22.61 6.09 1.12
C CYS A 48 23.99 5.46 1.05
N THR A 49 24.28 4.57 2.01
CA THR A 49 25.50 3.75 2.07
C THR A 49 25.14 2.35 2.55
N LEU A 50 26.02 1.36 2.31
CA LEU A 50 25.77 -0.04 2.71
C LEU A 50 25.62 -0.25 4.23
N ASP A 51 26.17 0.65 5.05
CA ASP A 51 26.02 0.67 6.51
C ASP A 51 24.75 1.38 6.98
N LYS A 52 24.13 2.23 6.14
CA LYS A 52 22.90 2.97 6.46
C LYS A 52 21.64 2.38 5.83
N VAL A 53 21.79 1.46 4.87
CA VAL A 53 20.66 0.84 4.18
C VAL A 53 19.78 0.10 5.19
N SER A 54 18.50 0.47 5.19
CA SER A 54 17.49 -0.21 6.00
C SER A 54 16.91 -1.41 5.22
N VAL A 55 16.46 -2.42 5.95
CA VAL A 55 15.84 -3.60 5.35
C VAL A 55 14.38 -3.61 5.75
N ARG A 56 13.47 -3.55 4.79
CA ARG A 56 12.03 -3.75 4.97
C ARG A 56 11.73 -5.25 4.95
N ARG A 57 10.90 -5.73 5.88
CA ARG A 57 10.73 -7.17 6.15
C ARG A 57 9.27 -7.59 6.14
N GLU A 58 9.02 -8.84 5.78
CA GLU A 58 7.69 -9.42 5.82
C GLU A 58 7.12 -9.43 7.25
N TRP A 59 5.87 -8.97 7.41
CA TRP A 59 5.17 -8.90 8.70
C TRP A 59 5.23 -10.21 9.49
N ALA A 60 5.00 -11.35 8.82
CA ALA A 60 5.04 -12.66 9.45
C ALA A 60 6.43 -13.02 10.02
N THR A 61 7.51 -12.44 9.50
CA THR A 61 8.88 -12.67 10.00
C THR A 61 9.24 -11.81 11.21
N LEU A 62 8.47 -10.75 11.49
CA LEU A 62 8.67 -9.89 12.65
C LEU A 62 8.24 -10.61 13.93
N SER A 63 8.99 -10.39 15.01
CA SER A 63 8.58 -10.80 16.34
C SER A 63 7.32 -10.05 16.78
N ARG A 64 6.59 -10.63 17.74
CA ARG A 64 5.42 -10.00 18.36
C ARG A 64 5.71 -8.57 18.85
N LYS A 65 6.89 -8.36 19.45
CA LYS A 65 7.32 -7.05 19.96
C LYS A 65 7.55 -6.04 18.83
N GLU A 66 8.16 -6.45 17.72
CA GLU A 66 8.38 -5.57 16.57
C GLU A 66 7.06 -5.15 15.91
N ARG A 67 6.10 -6.07 15.78
CA ARG A 67 4.75 -5.77 15.27
C ARG A 67 4.00 -4.78 16.15
N ILE A 68 4.01 -5.00 17.47
CA ILE A 68 3.41 -4.07 18.44
C ILE A 68 4.09 -2.69 18.36
N ALA A 69 5.42 -2.63 18.28
CA ALA A 69 6.12 -1.35 18.17
C ALA A 69 5.71 -0.58 16.89
N PHE A 70 5.40 -1.28 15.80
CA PHE A 70 4.88 -0.65 14.58
C PHE A 70 3.47 -0.10 14.81
N THR A 71 2.54 -0.92 15.32
CA THR A 71 1.15 -0.49 15.54
C THR A 71 1.03 0.63 16.58
N ASP A 72 1.88 0.62 17.61
CA ASP A 72 1.99 1.71 18.59
C ASP A 72 2.43 3.02 17.92
N ALA A 73 3.38 2.96 16.98
CA ALA A 73 3.84 4.14 16.25
C ALA A 73 2.76 4.68 15.31
N VAL A 74 1.96 3.81 14.67
CA VAL A 74 0.79 4.23 13.89
C VAL A 74 -0.27 4.90 14.76
N ASN A 75 -0.60 4.29 15.92
CA ASN A 75 -1.53 4.86 16.88
C ASN A 75 -1.02 6.20 17.46
N CYS A 76 0.29 6.35 17.64
CA CYS A 76 0.88 7.65 17.99
C CYS A 76 0.63 8.68 16.90
N LEU A 77 0.87 8.36 15.63
CA LEU A 77 0.67 9.30 14.52
C LEU A 77 -0.80 9.72 14.38
N HIS A 78 -1.73 8.81 14.68
CA HIS A 78 -3.17 9.08 14.73
C HIS A 78 -3.61 9.92 15.94
N LYS A 79 -2.74 10.15 16.93
CA LYS A 79 -3.02 11.02 18.10
C LYS A 79 -2.39 12.40 17.97
N LEU A 80 -1.32 12.54 17.19
CA LEU A 80 -0.68 13.84 16.95
C LEU A 80 -1.63 14.74 16.16
N PRO A 81 -1.74 16.05 16.45
CA PRO A 81 -2.69 16.95 15.79
C PRO A 81 -2.36 17.12 14.30
N ALA A 82 -3.41 17.19 13.46
CA ALA A 82 -3.27 17.46 12.02
C ALA A 82 -2.55 18.79 11.75
N ARG A 83 -1.78 18.84 10.66
CA ARG A 83 -1.20 20.08 10.11
C ARG A 83 -2.08 20.71 9.05
N THR A 84 -2.92 19.92 8.39
CA THR A 84 -3.85 20.40 7.37
C THR A 84 -4.84 21.38 8.00
N PRO A 85 -4.95 22.62 7.49
CA PRO A 85 -5.90 23.59 8.02
C PRO A 85 -7.34 23.09 7.94
N ALA A 86 -8.14 23.39 8.95
CA ALA A 86 -9.55 23.03 8.97
C ALA A 86 -10.35 23.66 7.81
N SER A 87 -9.87 24.76 7.24
CA SER A 87 -10.45 25.36 6.01
C SER A 87 -10.23 24.51 4.76
N VAL A 88 -9.20 23.66 4.74
CA VAL A 88 -8.88 22.74 3.63
C VAL A 88 -9.57 21.41 3.84
N ALA A 89 -9.45 20.84 5.03
CA ALA A 89 -10.06 19.56 5.38
C ALA A 89 -10.55 19.58 6.84
N PRO A 90 -11.80 19.96 7.11
CA PRO A 90 -12.35 19.99 8.47
C PRO A 90 -12.30 18.62 9.16
N GLY A 91 -12.29 17.53 8.38
CA GLY A 91 -12.19 16.17 8.86
C GLY A 91 -10.80 15.73 9.30
N ALA A 92 -9.74 16.44 8.94
CA ALA A 92 -8.40 16.12 9.39
C ALA A 92 -8.25 16.45 10.89
N LYS A 93 -8.06 15.43 11.73
CA LYS A 93 -7.87 15.58 13.18
C LYS A 93 -6.49 15.16 13.65
N SER A 94 -5.81 14.32 12.87
CA SER A 94 -4.48 13.81 13.23
C SER A 94 -3.43 13.94 12.12
N ARG A 95 -2.14 13.76 12.46
CA ARG A 95 -1.04 13.66 11.48
C ARG A 95 -1.22 12.50 10.52
N TYR A 96 -1.88 11.44 10.97
CA TYR A 96 -2.29 10.35 10.10
C TYR A 96 -3.32 10.82 9.06
N ASP A 97 -4.28 11.65 9.47
CA ASP A 97 -5.29 12.20 8.57
C ASP A 97 -4.69 13.14 7.51
N ASP A 98 -3.56 13.82 7.76
CA ASP A 98 -2.88 14.62 6.73
C ASP A 98 -2.52 13.78 5.49
N LEU A 99 -2.11 12.52 5.69
CA LEU A 99 -1.82 11.59 4.60
C LEU A 99 -3.10 11.15 3.88
N VAL A 100 -4.18 10.95 4.63
CA VAL A 100 -5.50 10.60 4.08
C VAL A 100 -6.04 11.74 3.22
N VAL A 101 -5.92 13.00 3.66
CA VAL A 101 -6.30 14.19 2.86
C VAL A 101 -5.56 14.20 1.53
N THR A 102 -4.23 14.05 1.57
CA THR A 102 -3.39 14.05 0.37
C THR A 102 -3.85 12.99 -0.63
N HIS A 103 -4.13 11.77 -0.16
CA HIS A 103 -4.56 10.70 -1.05
C HIS A 103 -5.95 10.98 -1.63
N ILE A 104 -6.92 11.41 -0.83
CA ILE A 104 -8.26 11.78 -1.32
C ILE A 104 -8.15 12.84 -2.43
N GLN A 105 -7.34 13.88 -2.22
CA GLN A 105 -7.19 14.99 -3.17
C GLN A 105 -6.49 14.57 -4.46
N GLN A 106 -5.56 13.62 -4.40
CA GLN A 106 -4.71 13.25 -5.54
C GLN A 106 -5.11 11.94 -6.22
N SER A 107 -6.09 11.19 -5.69
CA SER A 107 -6.44 9.83 -6.14
C SER A 107 -6.60 9.68 -7.64
N LEU A 108 -7.23 10.66 -8.31
CA LEU A 108 -7.43 10.64 -9.76
C LEU A 108 -6.15 10.89 -10.56
N THR A 109 -5.10 11.45 -9.97
CA THR A 109 -3.82 11.81 -10.60
C THR A 109 -2.65 10.91 -10.19
N ILE A 110 -2.91 9.89 -9.38
CA ILE A 110 -1.89 8.96 -8.85
C ILE A 110 -2.22 7.49 -9.12
N HIS A 111 -3.34 7.19 -9.77
CA HIS A 111 -3.76 5.84 -10.17
C HIS A 111 -4.08 5.81 -11.66
N GLY A 112 -3.73 4.73 -12.35
CA GLY A 112 -3.85 4.64 -13.81
C GLY A 112 -2.92 5.61 -14.56
N THR A 113 -1.94 6.18 -13.87
CA THR A 113 -1.03 7.22 -14.34
C THR A 113 0.41 6.73 -14.39
N GLY A 114 1.31 7.46 -15.05
CA GLY A 114 2.72 7.10 -15.12
C GLY A 114 3.48 7.28 -13.80
N ASN A 115 2.94 8.07 -12.86
CA ASN A 115 3.54 8.26 -11.53
C ASN A 115 3.00 7.29 -10.46
N PHE A 116 2.10 6.36 -10.79
CA PHE A 116 1.45 5.49 -9.78
C PHE A 116 2.46 4.81 -8.83
N LEU A 117 3.43 4.09 -9.38
CA LEU A 117 4.40 3.32 -8.59
C LEU A 117 5.36 4.23 -7.80
N THR A 118 5.87 5.29 -8.43
CA THR A 118 6.82 6.22 -7.79
C THR A 118 6.17 7.08 -6.72
N TRP A 119 4.93 7.54 -6.95
CA TRP A 119 4.18 8.30 -5.97
C TRP A 119 3.87 7.45 -4.74
N HIS A 120 3.40 6.21 -4.91
CA HIS A 120 3.10 5.33 -3.77
C HIS A 120 4.35 4.87 -3.01
N ARG A 121 5.48 4.66 -3.71
CA ARG A 121 6.79 4.48 -3.07
C ARG A 121 7.13 5.67 -2.18
N TYR A 122 7.01 6.89 -2.71
CA TYR A 122 7.31 8.11 -1.97
C TYR A 122 6.37 8.31 -0.79
N PHE A 123 5.07 8.13 -0.99
CA PHE A 123 4.03 8.25 0.03
C PHE A 123 4.24 7.26 1.20
N THR A 124 4.56 6.01 0.88
CA THR A 124 4.87 4.98 1.89
C THR A 124 6.16 5.30 2.65
N TRP A 125 7.19 5.80 1.95
CA TRP A 125 8.42 6.27 2.61
C TRP A 125 8.16 7.49 3.51
N VAL A 126 7.33 8.45 3.09
CA VAL A 126 6.94 9.61 3.91
C VAL A 126 6.26 9.15 5.20
N PHE A 127 5.29 8.24 5.10
CA PHE A 127 4.65 7.65 6.27
C PHE A 127 5.68 6.96 7.21
N GLU A 128 6.60 6.17 6.65
CA GLU A 128 7.71 5.59 7.41
C GLU A 128 8.52 6.68 8.14
N GLN A 129 8.89 7.77 7.45
CA GLN A 129 9.64 8.85 8.08
C GLN A 129 8.84 9.56 9.16
N MET A 130 7.53 9.72 8.99
CA MET A 130 6.65 10.33 10.00
C MET A 130 6.62 9.48 11.28
N ILE A 131 6.36 8.17 11.19
CA ILE A 131 6.35 7.32 12.39
C ILE A 131 7.74 7.22 13.05
N ARG A 132 8.84 7.33 12.29
CA ARG A 132 10.20 7.36 12.83
C ARG A 132 10.51 8.66 13.56
N LYS A 133 10.28 9.81 12.90
CA LYS A 133 10.69 11.12 13.38
C LYS A 133 9.76 11.69 14.45
N GLU A 134 8.47 11.39 14.37
CA GLU A 134 7.45 12.00 15.22
C GLU A 134 6.94 11.06 16.31
N CYS A 135 7.05 9.75 16.08
CA CYS A 135 6.62 8.71 17.01
C CYS A 135 7.76 7.81 17.50
N GLY A 136 9.01 8.11 17.13
CA GLY A 136 10.19 7.42 17.64
C GLY A 136 10.29 5.95 17.21
N TYR A 137 9.65 5.56 16.11
CA TYR A 137 9.73 4.18 15.61
C TYR A 137 11.17 3.81 15.22
N LYS A 138 11.71 2.75 15.82
CA LYS A 138 13.09 2.27 15.57
C LYS A 138 13.15 0.94 14.81
N GLY A 139 11.99 0.32 14.56
CA GLY A 139 11.93 -0.97 13.88
C GLY A 139 12.15 -0.88 12.37
N THR A 140 12.01 -2.02 11.72
CA THR A 140 11.98 -2.15 10.26
C THR A 140 10.57 -1.83 9.74
N PHE A 141 10.46 -1.21 8.57
CA PHE A 141 9.15 -1.03 7.95
C PHE A 141 8.62 -2.38 7.42
N PRO A 142 7.42 -2.81 7.84
CA PRO A 142 6.88 -4.07 7.39
C PRO A 142 6.22 -3.98 6.01
N TYR A 143 6.19 -5.09 5.30
CA TYR A 143 5.25 -5.32 4.21
C TYR A 143 4.33 -6.52 4.52
N TYR A 144 3.21 -6.61 3.80
CA TYR A 144 2.26 -7.72 3.88
C TYR A 144 2.31 -8.57 2.62
N ASN A 145 3.03 -9.70 2.66
CA ASN A 145 3.06 -10.68 1.57
C ASN A 145 1.73 -11.45 1.52
N TRP A 146 0.80 -10.95 0.71
CA TRP A 146 -0.53 -11.54 0.53
C TRP A 146 -0.46 -13.03 0.16
N ALA A 147 0.52 -13.40 -0.67
CA ALA A 147 0.65 -14.76 -1.21
C ALA A 147 0.76 -15.83 -0.11
N HIS A 148 1.37 -15.49 1.04
CA HIS A 148 1.53 -16.41 2.17
C HIS A 148 0.19 -16.89 2.74
N TYR A 149 -0.85 -16.07 2.62
CA TYR A 149 -2.15 -16.28 3.25
C TYR A 149 -3.32 -16.14 2.26
N ALA A 150 -3.07 -16.08 0.94
CA ALA A 150 -4.11 -15.85 -0.06
C ALA A 150 -5.27 -16.88 0.00
N SER A 151 -4.97 -18.13 0.40
CA SER A 151 -5.98 -19.19 0.56
C SER A 151 -6.82 -19.09 1.84
N ASP A 152 -6.33 -18.37 2.85
CA ASP A 152 -7.05 -18.04 4.08
C ASP A 152 -6.46 -16.77 4.71
N PRO A 153 -6.89 -15.58 4.27
CA PRO A 153 -6.29 -14.31 4.67
C PRO A 153 -6.39 -14.02 6.18
N LYS A 154 -7.32 -14.68 6.88
CA LYS A 154 -7.54 -14.50 8.31
C LYS A 154 -6.66 -15.39 9.18
N SER A 155 -6.08 -16.45 8.61
CA SER A 155 -5.18 -17.36 9.33
C SER A 155 -3.82 -16.74 9.68
N GLY A 156 -3.43 -15.68 8.97
CA GLY A 156 -2.12 -15.07 9.09
C GLY A 156 -2.01 -14.08 10.26
N PRO A 157 -0.79 -13.85 10.77
CA PRO A 157 -0.55 -12.91 11.87
C PRO A 157 -0.88 -11.45 11.53
N PHE A 158 -1.16 -11.15 10.27
CA PHE A 158 -1.54 -9.81 9.82
C PHE A 158 -2.99 -9.47 10.22
N PHE A 159 -3.91 -10.45 10.13
CA PHE A 159 -5.34 -10.26 10.38
C PHE A 159 -5.94 -11.20 11.44
N ASP A 160 -5.12 -11.85 12.26
CA ASP A 160 -5.57 -12.78 13.31
C ASP A 160 -6.32 -12.11 14.49
N GLY A 161 -6.42 -10.76 14.52
CA GLY A 161 -7.09 -10.01 15.59
C GLY A 161 -6.32 -9.94 16.91
N SER A 162 -5.14 -10.54 16.98
CA SER A 162 -4.28 -10.49 18.17
C SER A 162 -3.76 -9.06 18.45
N ALA A 163 -3.21 -8.85 19.64
CA ALA A 163 -2.57 -7.57 20.00
C ALA A 163 -1.34 -7.22 19.13
N SER A 164 -0.85 -8.16 18.30
CA SER A 164 0.27 -7.95 17.38
C SER A 164 -0.10 -8.08 15.91
N SER A 165 -1.39 -7.98 15.60
CA SER A 165 -1.91 -7.92 14.24
C SER A 165 -2.08 -6.49 13.79
N MET A 166 -2.45 -6.29 12.52
CA MET A 166 -3.04 -5.04 12.06
C MET A 166 -4.52 -4.96 12.40
N SER A 167 -4.96 -5.58 13.50
CA SER A 167 -6.35 -5.90 13.87
C SER A 167 -7.00 -6.94 12.96
N GLY A 168 -8.16 -7.45 13.37
CA GLY A 168 -8.84 -8.55 12.68
C GLY A 168 -9.92 -8.09 11.70
N ASP A 169 -10.84 -9.02 11.43
CA ASP A 169 -12.05 -8.78 10.64
C ASP A 169 -13.05 -7.88 11.38
N GLY A 170 -14.01 -7.34 10.62
CA GLY A 170 -15.16 -6.64 11.17
C GLY A 170 -16.17 -7.59 11.81
N SER A 171 -17.06 -7.06 12.65
CA SER A 171 -18.24 -7.82 13.11
C SER A 171 -19.09 -8.24 11.90
N TYR A 172 -19.60 -9.46 11.90
CA TYR A 172 -20.44 -9.96 10.80
C TYR A 172 -21.70 -9.10 10.61
N VAL A 173 -21.98 -8.73 9.36
CA VAL A 173 -23.22 -8.06 8.97
C VAL A 173 -24.00 -8.97 7.99
N PRO A 174 -25.16 -9.53 8.40
CA PRO A 174 -25.96 -10.40 7.55
C PRO A 174 -26.70 -9.62 6.46
N GLY A 175 -27.16 -10.31 5.42
CA GLY A 175 -28.04 -9.75 4.39
C GLY A 175 -27.37 -8.75 3.45
N ARG A 176 -26.03 -8.77 3.35
CA ARG A 176 -25.27 -7.95 2.39
C ARG A 176 -25.34 -8.56 0.99
N ASN A 177 -25.41 -7.70 -0.02
CA ASN A 177 -25.32 -8.07 -1.42
C ASN A 177 -23.88 -7.99 -1.93
N SER A 178 -23.58 -8.68 -3.02
CA SER A 178 -22.30 -8.54 -3.72
C SER A 178 -22.11 -7.12 -4.24
N SER A 179 -20.88 -6.62 -4.13
CA SER A 179 -20.48 -5.34 -4.66
C SER A 179 -20.09 -5.47 -6.13
N CYS A 180 -20.29 -4.39 -6.88
CA CYS A 180 -19.95 -4.32 -8.29
C CYS A 180 -18.65 -3.55 -8.54
N PHE A 181 -17.67 -4.15 -9.22
CA PHE A 181 -16.34 -3.57 -9.37
C PHE A 181 -16.05 -3.19 -10.84
N PRO A 182 -15.37 -2.05 -11.12
CA PRO A 182 -14.85 -1.01 -10.22
C PRO A 182 -15.86 0.09 -9.87
N TRP A 183 -17.14 -0.10 -10.24
CA TRP A 183 -18.18 0.90 -10.09
C TRP A 183 -19.37 0.29 -9.34
N ASP A 184 -19.42 0.48 -8.01
CA ASP A 184 -20.58 0.10 -7.22
C ASP A 184 -21.40 1.34 -6.87
N GLY A 185 -22.68 1.34 -7.22
CA GLY A 185 -23.54 2.50 -7.00
C GLY A 185 -23.21 3.74 -7.84
N ILE A 186 -22.32 3.64 -8.83
CA ILE A 186 -22.00 4.66 -9.84
C ILE A 186 -22.38 4.11 -11.21
N ALA A 187 -22.85 4.95 -12.13
CA ALA A 187 -23.17 4.55 -13.50
C ALA A 187 -21.91 4.00 -14.20
N GLY A 188 -21.87 2.69 -14.43
CA GLY A 188 -20.76 2.01 -15.10
C GLY A 188 -21.03 0.51 -15.27
N PRO A 189 -20.29 -0.17 -16.18
CA PRO A 189 -20.42 -1.61 -16.35
C PRO A 189 -19.89 -2.35 -15.11
N CYS A 190 -20.59 -3.42 -14.74
CA CYS A 190 -20.10 -4.36 -13.74
C CYS A 190 -19.12 -5.33 -14.38
N TYR A 191 -17.83 -5.17 -14.11
CA TYR A 191 -16.82 -6.09 -14.64
C TYR A 191 -16.61 -7.30 -13.74
N MET A 192 -16.74 -7.13 -12.42
CA MET A 192 -16.58 -8.23 -11.46
C MET A 192 -17.56 -8.06 -10.30
N HIS A 193 -18.10 -9.19 -9.81
CA HIS A 193 -18.90 -9.24 -8.59
C HIS A 193 -18.04 -9.72 -7.43
N LEU A 194 -17.97 -8.94 -6.36
CA LEU A 194 -17.29 -9.31 -5.12
C LEU A 194 -18.34 -9.68 -4.07
N ALA A 195 -18.38 -10.94 -3.68
CA ALA A 195 -19.26 -11.41 -2.62
C ALA A 195 -18.80 -10.84 -1.26
N PRO A 196 -19.74 -10.55 -0.34
CA PRO A 196 -19.39 -10.15 1.02
C PRO A 196 -18.58 -11.25 1.71
N GLY A 197 -17.56 -10.84 2.47
CA GLY A 197 -16.82 -11.71 3.38
C GLY A 197 -17.60 -12.01 4.67
N SER A 198 -16.87 -12.42 5.70
CA SER A 198 -17.42 -12.74 7.02
C SER A 198 -17.53 -11.55 7.98
N GLY A 199 -17.16 -10.35 7.53
CA GLY A 199 -17.16 -9.13 8.34
C GLY A 199 -18.24 -8.14 7.91
N GLY A 200 -17.80 -6.92 7.62
CA GLY A 200 -18.60 -5.79 7.14
C GLY A 200 -18.86 -4.71 8.20
N GLY A 201 -18.79 -5.07 9.48
CA GLY A 201 -18.95 -4.15 10.61
C GLY A 201 -17.62 -3.61 11.14
N CYS A 202 -17.66 -2.99 12.32
CA CYS A 202 -16.47 -2.46 12.98
C CYS A 202 -15.49 -3.59 13.30
N VAL A 203 -14.19 -3.31 13.18
CA VAL A 203 -13.12 -4.19 13.65
C VAL A 203 -13.35 -4.53 15.14
N THR A 204 -13.27 -5.82 15.47
CA THR A 204 -13.70 -6.33 16.78
C THR A 204 -12.58 -6.47 17.82
N SER A 205 -11.32 -6.53 17.36
CA SER A 205 -10.15 -6.85 18.19
C SER A 205 -8.86 -6.32 17.60
N GLY A 206 -7.79 -6.31 18.40
CA GLY A 206 -6.46 -5.85 18.00
C GLY A 206 -6.18 -4.36 18.23
N PRO A 207 -5.00 -3.87 17.82
CA PRO A 207 -4.49 -2.54 18.17
C PRO A 207 -5.28 -1.34 17.61
N PHE A 208 -6.16 -1.58 16.63
CA PHE A 208 -6.92 -0.56 15.91
C PHE A 208 -8.43 -0.72 16.09
N LYS A 209 -8.89 -1.52 17.07
CA LYS A 209 -10.33 -1.66 17.37
C LYS A 209 -11.03 -0.32 17.65
N ASP A 210 -10.30 0.62 18.27
CA ASP A 210 -10.78 1.96 18.63
C ASP A 210 -10.33 3.04 17.63
N PHE A 211 -9.68 2.64 16.53
CA PHE A 211 -9.19 3.55 15.50
C PHE A 211 -10.36 4.24 14.80
N LYS A 212 -10.25 5.56 14.62
CA LYS A 212 -11.31 6.38 14.05
C LYS A 212 -11.00 6.76 12.61
N ILE A 213 -11.94 6.49 11.72
CA ILE A 213 -11.94 7.03 10.36
C ILE A 213 -12.65 8.37 10.42
N ASN A 214 -11.97 9.46 10.08
CA ASN A 214 -12.49 10.82 10.26
C ASN A 214 -13.04 11.47 8.98
N MET A 215 -12.76 10.89 7.81
CA MET A 215 -13.10 11.42 6.49
C MET A 215 -13.69 10.34 5.58
N GLY A 216 -14.07 10.70 4.36
CA GLY A 216 -14.86 9.85 3.47
C GLY A 216 -16.22 9.49 4.07
N PRO A 217 -16.89 8.44 3.57
CA PRO A 217 -16.51 7.68 2.38
C PRO A 217 -16.72 8.50 1.09
N LEU A 218 -16.06 8.13 -0.01
CA LEU A 218 -16.28 8.68 -1.35
C LEU A 218 -16.69 7.60 -2.34
N GLN A 219 -15.90 6.54 -2.47
CA GLN A 219 -16.15 5.44 -3.41
C GLN A 219 -15.80 4.10 -2.76
N THR A 220 -16.53 3.78 -1.71
CA THR A 220 -16.45 2.50 -1.00
C THR A 220 -17.30 1.43 -1.68
N MET A 221 -16.83 0.18 -1.66
CA MET A 221 -17.60 -0.98 -2.10
C MET A 221 -18.33 -1.67 -0.95
N LEU A 222 -18.26 -1.14 0.28
CA LEU A 222 -18.97 -1.72 1.42
C LEU A 222 -20.48 -1.40 1.33
N GLN A 223 -21.26 -2.36 0.84
CA GLN A 223 -22.72 -2.28 0.84
C GLN A 223 -23.29 -2.82 2.16
N LEU A 224 -24.03 -1.97 2.88
CA LEU A 224 -24.71 -2.33 4.13
C LEU A 224 -26.23 -2.30 3.95
N PRO A 225 -26.98 -3.25 4.55
CA PRO A 225 -28.44 -3.21 4.51
C PRO A 225 -28.98 -1.95 5.19
N GLY A 226 -30.04 -1.35 4.63
CA GLY A 226 -30.77 -0.28 5.30
C GLY A 226 -30.17 1.13 5.22
N GLY A 227 -29.22 1.40 4.32
CA GLY A 227 -28.81 2.77 4.01
C GLY A 227 -27.33 3.13 4.20
N GLY A 228 -26.42 2.15 4.15
CA GLY A 228 -24.99 2.40 3.95
C GLY A 228 -24.24 3.07 5.11
N LEU A 229 -22.99 3.44 4.85
CA LEU A 229 -22.17 4.24 5.75
C LEU A 229 -22.72 5.68 5.85
N PRO A 230 -22.46 6.41 6.96
CA PRO A 230 -22.82 7.81 7.06
C PRO A 230 -22.22 8.61 5.89
N LYS A 231 -23.06 9.33 5.13
CA LYS A 231 -22.61 10.20 4.04
C LYS A 231 -21.70 11.29 4.60
N ASN A 232 -20.61 11.59 3.90
CA ASN A 232 -19.76 12.71 4.29
C ASN A 232 -20.55 14.03 4.14
N PRO A 233 -20.44 14.98 5.09
CA PRO A 233 -21.10 16.28 4.98
C PRO A 233 -20.55 17.16 3.85
N GLN A 234 -19.39 16.83 3.27
CA GLN A 234 -18.83 17.49 2.09
C GLN A 234 -18.68 16.50 0.93
N ALA A 235 -19.07 16.93 -0.27
CA ALA A 235 -19.02 16.09 -1.47
C ALA A 235 -17.59 15.66 -1.88
N ASN A 236 -16.58 16.45 -1.50
CA ASN A 236 -15.17 16.11 -1.69
C ASN A 236 -14.64 15.10 -0.65
N GLY A 237 -15.49 14.64 0.28
CA GLY A 237 -15.14 13.66 1.31
C GLY A 237 -14.21 14.14 2.43
N LEU A 238 -13.84 15.43 2.46
CA LEU A 238 -12.91 16.01 3.44
C LEU A 238 -13.61 16.56 4.70
N GLY A 239 -14.94 16.48 4.75
CA GLY A 239 -15.73 16.86 5.92
C GLY A 239 -15.53 15.87 7.09
N TYR A 240 -15.69 16.36 8.31
CA TYR A 240 -15.56 15.53 9.52
C TYR A 240 -16.72 14.53 9.63
N ASN A 241 -16.39 13.24 9.52
CA ASN A 241 -17.33 12.12 9.51
C ASN A 241 -16.79 10.93 10.35
N PRO A 242 -16.64 11.09 11.67
CA PRO A 242 -15.98 10.11 12.53
C PRO A 242 -16.78 8.81 12.66
N ARG A 243 -16.13 7.68 12.41
CA ARG A 243 -16.71 6.33 12.58
C ARG A 243 -15.62 5.29 12.85
N CYS A 244 -16.02 4.07 13.19
CA CYS A 244 -15.06 2.98 13.42
C CYS A 244 -14.40 2.54 12.11
N LEU A 245 -13.19 2.02 12.20
CA LEU A 245 -12.61 1.19 11.14
C LEU A 245 -13.46 -0.08 10.95
N ARG A 246 -13.83 -0.39 9.71
CA ARG A 246 -14.57 -1.59 9.34
C ARG A 246 -13.78 -2.43 8.36
N ARG A 247 -13.85 -3.75 8.49
CA ARG A 247 -13.25 -4.68 7.54
C ARG A 247 -14.21 -5.76 7.12
N ASP A 248 -13.97 -6.29 5.95
CA ASP A 248 -14.69 -7.43 5.41
C ASP A 248 -13.70 -8.32 4.67
N ILE A 249 -12.95 -9.12 5.44
CA ILE A 249 -11.79 -9.79 4.89
C ILE A 249 -12.22 -10.81 3.83
N SER A 250 -11.84 -10.56 2.58
CA SER A 250 -12.37 -11.27 1.41
C SER A 250 -11.40 -12.31 0.88
N LEU A 251 -11.78 -13.58 0.98
CA LEU A 251 -11.08 -14.68 0.31
C LEU A 251 -11.15 -14.56 -1.22
N GLN A 252 -12.27 -14.10 -1.75
CA GLN A 252 -12.44 -13.95 -3.20
C GLN A 252 -11.46 -12.93 -3.78
N ALA A 253 -11.27 -11.78 -3.11
CA ALA A 253 -10.29 -10.79 -3.54
C ALA A 253 -8.84 -11.29 -3.35
N ALA A 254 -8.58 -12.08 -2.31
CA ALA A 254 -7.25 -12.62 -2.03
C ALA A 254 -6.74 -13.56 -3.13
N ASN A 255 -7.64 -14.20 -3.90
CA ASN A 255 -7.27 -15.00 -5.07
C ASN A 255 -6.52 -14.21 -6.14
N ALA A 256 -6.64 -12.87 -6.17
CA ALA A 256 -5.87 -12.01 -7.08
C ALA A 256 -4.43 -11.74 -6.60
N THR A 257 -4.05 -12.28 -5.43
CA THR A 257 -2.79 -11.99 -4.75
C THR A 257 -2.02 -13.25 -4.36
N THR A 258 -2.34 -14.38 -4.99
CA THR A 258 -1.61 -15.64 -4.79
C THR A 258 -0.17 -15.53 -5.29
N ASP A 259 0.69 -16.46 -4.87
CA ASP A 259 2.07 -16.54 -5.36
C ASP A 259 2.12 -16.66 -6.89
N SER A 260 1.23 -17.47 -7.48
CA SER A 260 1.14 -17.63 -8.93
C SER A 260 0.81 -16.32 -9.64
N GLU A 261 -0.08 -15.49 -9.09
CA GLU A 261 -0.41 -14.18 -9.67
C GLU A 261 0.75 -13.19 -9.56
N VAL A 262 1.44 -13.15 -8.42
CA VAL A 262 2.61 -12.29 -8.22
C VAL A 262 3.76 -12.69 -9.15
N VAL A 263 4.05 -13.99 -9.25
CA VAL A 263 5.09 -14.53 -10.13
C VAL A 263 4.74 -14.31 -11.60
N ARG A 264 3.49 -14.55 -12.00
CA ARG A 264 2.98 -14.27 -13.35
C ARG A 264 3.19 -12.79 -13.70
N LEU A 265 2.87 -11.89 -12.78
CA LEU A 265 3.06 -10.45 -12.96
C LEU A 265 4.54 -10.07 -13.16
N ILE A 266 5.45 -10.66 -12.38
CA ILE A 266 6.89 -10.36 -12.47
C ILE A 266 7.51 -10.93 -13.76
N ASN A 267 7.15 -12.15 -14.14
CA ASN A 267 7.81 -12.89 -15.22
C ASN A 267 7.23 -12.56 -16.60
N ASN A 268 5.92 -12.37 -16.73
CA ASN A 268 5.27 -12.31 -18.05
C ASN A 268 5.18 -10.91 -18.63
N TYR A 269 5.41 -9.85 -17.84
CA TYR A 269 5.32 -8.46 -18.30
C TYR A 269 6.68 -7.82 -18.24
N THR A 270 7.32 -7.63 -19.39
CA THR A 270 8.71 -7.16 -19.48
C THR A 270 8.83 -5.65 -19.67
N ASP A 271 7.74 -4.97 -20.01
CA ASP A 271 7.63 -3.51 -20.10
C ASP A 271 6.75 -2.93 -18.99
N ILE A 272 7.02 -1.69 -18.61
CA ILE A 272 6.35 -1.02 -17.49
C ILE A 272 4.86 -0.73 -17.78
N ALA A 273 4.48 -0.52 -19.04
CA ALA A 273 3.11 -0.14 -19.39
C ALA A 273 2.16 -1.32 -19.18
N THR A 274 2.51 -2.50 -19.69
CA THR A 274 1.72 -3.72 -19.49
C THR A 274 1.81 -4.21 -18.05
N PHE A 275 3.00 -4.14 -17.43
CA PHE A 275 3.19 -4.47 -16.02
C PHE A 275 2.22 -3.67 -15.14
N GLN A 276 2.27 -2.33 -15.18
CA GLN A 276 1.44 -1.50 -14.29
C GLN A 276 -0.07 -1.62 -14.56
N ARG A 277 -0.48 -1.91 -15.80
CA ARG A 277 -1.89 -2.17 -16.14
C ARG A 277 -2.40 -3.41 -15.42
N GLU A 278 -1.65 -4.50 -15.46
CA GLU A 278 -2.02 -5.78 -14.85
C GLU A 278 -1.86 -5.77 -13.34
N TYR A 279 -0.88 -5.00 -12.89
CA TYR A 279 -0.59 -4.72 -11.50
C TYR A 279 -1.78 -4.05 -10.80
N GLN A 280 -2.33 -3.00 -11.42
CA GLN A 280 -3.47 -2.24 -10.92
C GLN A 280 -4.79 -2.95 -11.17
N GLY A 281 -4.90 -3.63 -12.32
CA GLY A 281 -6.04 -4.46 -12.72
C GLY A 281 -6.51 -4.17 -14.14
N ALA A 282 -6.70 -5.24 -14.92
CA ALA A 282 -7.31 -5.21 -16.25
C ALA A 282 -8.79 -5.61 -16.13
N PHE A 283 -9.60 -4.73 -15.55
CA PHE A 283 -10.94 -5.07 -15.09
C PHE A 283 -11.88 -5.53 -16.19
N ALA A 284 -11.84 -4.89 -17.36
CA ALA A 284 -12.64 -5.30 -18.52
C ALA A 284 -12.33 -6.73 -18.99
N GLU A 285 -11.17 -7.28 -18.60
CA GLU A 285 -10.72 -8.64 -18.89
C GLU A 285 -10.90 -9.58 -17.68
N GLY A 286 -11.64 -9.15 -16.66
CA GLY A 286 -11.93 -9.93 -15.46
C GLY A 286 -10.72 -10.11 -14.52
N ARG A 287 -9.66 -9.30 -14.68
CA ARG A 287 -8.45 -9.38 -13.84
C ARG A 287 -8.41 -8.24 -12.83
N MET A 288 -8.46 -8.59 -11.55
CA MET A 288 -8.41 -7.63 -10.45
C MET A 288 -7.02 -7.00 -10.29
N GLY A 289 -5.94 -7.77 -10.49
CA GLY A 289 -4.57 -7.29 -10.24
C GLY A 289 -4.21 -7.27 -8.76
N VAL A 290 -2.92 -7.32 -8.44
CA VAL A 290 -2.44 -7.50 -7.06
C VAL A 290 -2.68 -6.26 -6.19
N HIS A 291 -2.64 -5.05 -6.78
CA HIS A 291 -2.94 -3.80 -6.06
C HIS A 291 -4.37 -3.76 -5.58
N THR A 292 -5.32 -3.90 -6.51
CA THR A 292 -6.74 -3.95 -6.18
C THR A 292 -7.01 -5.17 -5.28
N GLY A 293 -6.51 -6.36 -5.63
CA GLY A 293 -6.68 -7.58 -4.84
C GLY A 293 -6.33 -7.41 -3.36
N GLY A 294 -5.21 -6.74 -3.05
CA GLY A 294 -4.80 -6.48 -1.68
C GLY A 294 -5.71 -5.50 -0.93
N HIS A 295 -6.13 -4.39 -1.56
CA HIS A 295 -7.13 -3.47 -0.98
C HIS A 295 -8.45 -4.18 -0.70
N TYR A 296 -8.94 -4.98 -1.65
CA TYR A 296 -10.23 -5.64 -1.54
C TYR A 296 -10.22 -6.90 -0.68
N THR A 297 -9.03 -7.45 -0.39
CA THR A 297 -8.85 -8.45 0.66
C THR A 297 -9.07 -7.83 2.03
N ILE A 298 -8.67 -6.58 2.25
CA ILE A 298 -8.98 -5.83 3.48
C ILE A 298 -10.47 -5.50 3.53
N GLY A 299 -10.98 -4.98 2.41
CA GLY A 299 -12.39 -4.63 2.23
C GLY A 299 -12.88 -3.57 3.21
N GLY A 300 -14.19 -3.55 3.47
CA GLY A 300 -14.79 -2.68 4.47
C GLY A 300 -14.58 -1.18 4.23
N ASP A 301 -14.47 -0.42 5.32
CA ASP A 301 -14.31 1.04 5.33
C ASP A 301 -13.12 1.40 6.22
N ALA A 302 -11.99 1.85 5.67
CA ALA A 302 -11.85 2.41 4.32
C ALA A 302 -11.16 1.50 3.28
N GLY A 303 -10.81 0.25 3.59
CA GLY A 303 -9.98 -0.59 2.71
C GLY A 303 -10.53 -0.80 1.28
N SER A 304 -11.85 -0.72 1.10
CA SER A 304 -12.48 -0.78 -0.23
C SER A 304 -12.78 0.59 -0.87
N ASP A 305 -12.42 1.70 -0.22
CA ASP A 305 -12.66 3.05 -0.71
C ASP A 305 -11.47 3.54 -1.56
N PHE A 306 -11.68 3.73 -2.86
CA PHE A 306 -10.63 4.14 -3.79
C PHE A 306 -9.89 5.41 -3.35
N TYR A 307 -10.60 6.36 -2.75
CA TYR A 307 -10.01 7.65 -2.33
C TYR A 307 -9.49 7.61 -0.90
N ASN A 308 -10.23 6.93 -0.02
CA ASN A 308 -10.01 6.98 1.42
C ASN A 308 -9.24 5.76 1.97
N SER A 309 -8.77 4.85 1.11
CA SER A 309 -8.09 3.60 1.52
C SER A 309 -6.93 3.77 2.51
N PRO A 310 -6.11 4.85 2.50
CA PRO A 310 -5.09 5.03 3.53
C PRO A 310 -5.65 5.24 4.93
N ALA A 311 -6.95 5.51 5.08
CA ALA A 311 -7.57 5.59 6.40
C ALA A 311 -7.57 4.22 7.12
N ASP A 312 -7.42 3.09 6.42
CA ASP A 312 -7.08 1.81 7.05
C ASP A 312 -5.55 1.69 7.23
N PRO A 313 -5.03 1.48 8.46
CA PRO A 313 -3.61 1.23 8.72
C PRO A 313 -2.95 0.12 7.88
N ALA A 314 -3.72 -0.85 7.41
CA ALA A 314 -3.24 -1.94 6.55
C ALA A 314 -2.78 -1.45 5.16
N PHE A 315 -3.17 -0.24 4.74
CA PHE A 315 -2.71 0.38 3.49
C PHE A 315 -1.18 0.39 3.37
N TYR A 316 -0.48 0.76 4.44
CA TYR A 316 0.97 0.99 4.36
C TYR A 316 1.78 -0.30 4.23
N PRO A 317 1.51 -1.39 4.98
CA PRO A 317 2.15 -2.68 4.67
C PRO A 317 1.69 -3.30 3.35
N HIS A 318 0.44 -3.08 2.93
CA HIS A 318 -0.01 -3.45 1.57
C HIS A 318 0.87 -2.74 0.53
N HIS A 319 1.00 -1.41 0.60
CA HIS A 319 1.86 -0.65 -0.32
C HIS A 319 3.35 -0.92 -0.16
N GLY A 320 3.79 -1.40 1.01
CA GLY A 320 5.12 -1.99 1.18
C GLY A 320 5.33 -3.23 0.32
N MET A 321 4.32 -4.10 0.21
CA MET A 321 4.37 -5.26 -0.69
C MET A 321 4.20 -4.84 -2.15
N ILE A 322 3.43 -3.78 -2.40
CA ILE A 322 3.32 -3.20 -3.74
C ILE A 322 4.70 -2.77 -4.25
N ASP A 323 5.38 -1.96 -3.44
CA ASP A 323 6.71 -1.48 -3.73
C ASP A 323 7.73 -2.63 -3.81
N ARG A 324 7.61 -3.67 -2.98
CA ARG A 324 8.46 -4.87 -3.06
C ARG A 324 8.33 -5.58 -4.40
N VAL A 325 7.12 -5.83 -4.89
CA VAL A 325 6.91 -6.52 -6.18
C VAL A 325 7.50 -5.69 -7.33
N TRP A 326 7.30 -4.37 -7.32
CA TRP A 326 7.90 -3.49 -8.32
C TRP A 326 9.43 -3.46 -8.20
N TRP A 327 9.97 -3.35 -6.99
CA TRP A 327 11.39 -3.44 -6.71
C TRP A 327 11.97 -4.75 -7.25
N THR A 328 11.33 -5.90 -7.03
CA THR A 328 11.77 -7.20 -7.58
C THR A 328 11.80 -7.14 -9.10
N TRP A 329 10.71 -6.68 -9.72
CA TRP A 329 10.61 -6.55 -11.18
C TRP A 329 11.72 -5.67 -11.77
N GLN A 330 12.00 -4.50 -11.15
CA GLN A 330 13.08 -3.61 -11.56
C GLN A 330 14.44 -4.30 -11.46
N ASN A 331 14.69 -4.99 -10.34
CA ASN A 331 16.01 -5.54 -10.05
C ASN A 331 16.37 -6.79 -10.86
N LEU A 332 15.37 -7.49 -11.41
CA LEU A 332 15.62 -8.61 -12.33
C LEU A 332 16.25 -8.17 -13.67
N ASP A 333 16.08 -6.91 -14.08
CA ASP A 333 16.70 -6.33 -15.28
C ASP A 333 16.89 -4.81 -15.15
N LEU A 334 17.76 -4.39 -14.21
CA LEU A 334 18.01 -2.97 -13.91
C LEU A 334 18.36 -2.14 -15.14
N LYS A 335 19.10 -2.72 -16.10
CA LYS A 335 19.55 -2.03 -17.31
C LYS A 335 18.38 -1.43 -18.09
N ASN A 336 17.26 -2.16 -18.17
CA ASN A 336 16.10 -1.73 -18.95
C ASN A 336 14.95 -1.23 -18.06
N ARG A 337 14.90 -1.66 -16.79
CA ARG A 337 13.74 -1.45 -15.91
C ARG A 337 13.91 -0.41 -14.83
N GLU A 338 15.14 -0.03 -14.46
CA GLU A 338 15.36 0.93 -13.37
C GLU A 338 14.64 2.25 -13.67
N ARG A 339 14.72 2.75 -14.90
CA ARG A 339 14.11 4.03 -15.33
C ARG A 339 12.91 3.86 -16.28
N ALA A 340 12.36 2.66 -16.39
CA ALA A 340 11.21 2.42 -17.26
C ALA A 340 10.00 3.22 -16.75
N LEU A 341 9.40 4.02 -17.63
CA LEU A 341 8.25 4.87 -17.34
C LEU A 341 7.29 4.85 -18.53
N ALA A 342 5.99 4.70 -18.27
CA ALA A 342 4.94 4.84 -19.26
C ALA A 342 3.64 5.29 -18.60
N GLY A 343 2.73 5.87 -19.38
CA GLY A 343 1.43 6.37 -18.91
C GLY A 343 1.35 7.89 -18.89
N SER A 344 0.15 8.39 -18.64
CA SER A 344 -0.18 9.81 -18.64
C SER A 344 0.40 10.53 -17.41
N ALA A 345 0.80 11.80 -17.59
CA ALA A 345 1.06 12.73 -16.50
C ALA A 345 -0.23 13.34 -15.92
N GLY A 346 -1.34 13.25 -16.67
CA GLY A 346 -2.67 13.69 -16.25
C GLY A 346 -3.44 12.58 -15.53
N GLY A 347 -4.57 12.97 -14.94
CA GLY A 347 -5.40 12.04 -14.19
C GLY A 347 -6.26 11.12 -15.04
N ILE A 348 -6.91 10.16 -14.40
CA ILE A 348 -7.90 9.26 -15.01
C ILE A 348 -8.94 10.10 -15.76
N GLY A 349 -9.10 9.83 -17.05
CA GLY A 349 -10.04 10.53 -17.93
C GLY A 349 -9.45 11.74 -18.68
N ASP A 350 -8.23 12.18 -18.36
CA ASP A 350 -7.56 13.25 -19.11
C ASP A 350 -6.90 12.69 -20.38
N THR A 351 -7.57 12.85 -21.52
CA THR A 351 -7.07 12.43 -22.83
C THR A 351 -6.14 13.45 -23.49
N THR A 352 -5.92 14.61 -22.87
CA THR A 352 -5.11 15.71 -23.42
C THR A 352 -3.73 15.79 -22.80
N ALA A 353 -3.53 15.14 -21.66
CA ALA A 353 -2.27 15.12 -20.96
C ALA A 353 -1.15 14.46 -21.78
N LYS A 354 0.06 14.98 -21.58
CA LYS A 354 1.29 14.38 -22.12
C LYS A 354 1.65 13.13 -21.31
N ASN A 355 2.51 12.30 -21.89
CA ASN A 355 3.11 11.20 -21.16
C ASN A 355 3.97 11.72 -20.00
N ALA A 356 3.97 10.97 -18.90
CA ALA A 356 4.81 11.26 -17.76
C ALA A 356 6.29 11.23 -18.14
N THR A 357 7.07 12.10 -17.52
CA THR A 357 8.52 12.19 -17.69
C THR A 357 9.23 12.00 -16.36
N LEU A 358 10.49 11.54 -16.41
CA LEU A 358 11.32 11.43 -15.20
C LEU A 358 11.50 12.78 -14.46
N GLY A 359 11.28 13.91 -15.13
CA GLY A 359 11.38 15.24 -14.54
C GLY A 359 10.11 15.72 -13.83
N ASP A 360 9.00 15.00 -13.96
CA ASP A 360 7.72 15.41 -13.37
C ASP A 360 7.81 15.34 -11.84
N ALA A 361 7.18 16.30 -11.17
CA ALA A 361 7.19 16.42 -9.73
C ALA A 361 6.25 15.41 -9.05
N LEU A 362 6.69 14.90 -7.90
CA LEU A 362 5.92 14.13 -6.96
C LEU A 362 5.75 14.95 -5.68
N SER A 363 4.52 15.12 -5.24
CA SER A 363 4.17 15.84 -4.02
C SER A 363 3.23 15.02 -3.16
N VAL A 364 3.46 15.00 -1.86
CA VAL A 364 2.54 14.44 -0.86
C VAL A 364 1.66 15.53 -0.23
N GLY A 365 1.47 16.65 -0.93
CA GLY A 365 0.70 17.79 -0.44
C GLY A 365 1.52 18.71 0.47
N GLU A 366 1.06 19.95 0.58
CA GLU A 366 1.75 21.02 1.30
C GLU A 366 1.84 20.76 2.81
N TYR A 367 0.79 20.17 3.39
CA TYR A 367 0.62 20.09 4.85
C TYR A 367 1.27 18.87 5.49
N VAL A 368 1.65 17.86 4.71
CA VAL A 368 2.38 16.68 5.23
C VAL A 368 3.80 17.07 5.66
N GLY A 369 4.38 18.10 5.04
CA GLY A 369 5.65 18.70 5.45
C GLY A 369 6.89 17.96 4.96
N TYR A 370 6.82 17.36 3.76
CA TYR A 370 7.93 16.72 3.08
C TYR A 370 8.17 17.37 1.71
N PRO A 371 9.43 17.48 1.24
CA PRO A 371 9.75 18.20 0.02
C PRO A 371 9.15 17.52 -1.22
N ASN A 372 8.91 18.28 -2.28
CA ASN A 372 8.64 17.67 -3.57
C ASN A 372 9.92 17.02 -4.11
N ILE A 373 9.78 15.86 -4.74
CA ILE A 373 10.85 15.17 -5.46
C ILE A 373 10.44 14.98 -6.92
N THR A 374 11.31 14.44 -7.76
CA THR A 374 10.93 14.06 -9.14
C THR A 374 10.65 12.57 -9.25
N ILE A 375 9.96 12.16 -10.32
CA ILE A 375 9.84 10.74 -10.68
C ILE A 375 11.22 10.07 -10.72
N ARG A 376 12.26 10.76 -11.26
CA ARG A 376 13.64 10.27 -11.29
C ARG A 376 14.18 9.91 -9.91
N ASP A 377 13.95 10.78 -8.92
CA ASP A 377 14.43 10.58 -7.56
C ASP A 377 13.77 9.35 -6.90
N ALA A 378 12.60 8.95 -7.39
CA ALA A 378 11.84 7.83 -6.85
C ALA A 378 12.06 6.49 -7.56
N MET A 379 12.85 6.44 -8.63
CA MET A 379 13.02 5.21 -9.43
C MET A 379 13.84 4.12 -8.73
N SER A 380 14.67 4.47 -7.73
CA SER A 380 15.56 3.52 -7.04
C SER A 380 15.41 3.60 -5.52
N THR A 381 15.27 2.47 -4.84
CA THR A 381 15.13 2.42 -3.36
C THR A 381 16.43 2.75 -2.61
N VAL A 382 17.54 2.91 -3.33
CA VAL A 382 18.84 3.35 -2.83
C VAL A 382 19.32 4.63 -3.52
N GLY A 383 18.39 5.37 -4.15
CA GLY A 383 18.61 6.67 -4.77
C GLY A 383 17.67 7.74 -4.21
N GLY A 384 17.98 9.00 -4.51
CA GLY A 384 17.18 10.14 -4.06
C GLY A 384 17.10 10.20 -2.52
N PRO A 385 15.90 10.35 -1.94
CA PRO A 385 15.72 10.34 -0.48
C PRO A 385 15.73 8.92 0.13
N PHE A 386 15.81 7.88 -0.69
CA PHE A 386 15.63 6.50 -0.25
C PHE A 386 16.96 5.81 0.08
N CYS A 387 16.92 4.96 1.11
CA CYS A 387 18.00 4.05 1.44
C CYS A 387 17.46 2.79 2.11
N TYR A 388 16.78 1.96 1.31
CA TYR A 388 16.22 0.70 1.78
C TYR A 388 16.22 -0.39 0.71
N ILE A 389 16.13 -1.64 1.18
CA ILE A 389 15.95 -2.86 0.38
C ILE A 389 14.87 -3.73 1.03
N TYR A 390 14.46 -4.79 0.34
CA TYR A 390 13.54 -5.81 0.86
C TYR A 390 14.30 -7.10 1.17
N ALA A 391 13.90 -7.80 2.24
CA ALA A 391 14.41 -9.12 2.61
C ALA A 391 13.28 -10.10 2.90
#